data_AF-A0A2E1VN35-F1
#
_entry.id   AF-A0A2E1VN35-F1
#
_cell.length_a   1.000
_cell.length_b   1.000
_cell.length_c   1.000
_cell.angle_alpha   90.00
_cell.angle_beta   90.00
_cell.angle_gamma   90.00
#
_symmetry.space_group_name_H-M   'P 1'
#
loop_
_entity.id
_entity.type
_entity.pdbx_description
1 polymer ?
#
loop_
_entity_poly.entity_id
_entity_poly.type
_entity_poly.pdbx_seq_one_letter_code
_entity_poly.pdbx_strand_id
1 'polypeptide(L)'
;MRAPLWLLLTSLVLSPLACGGGEEPTEPSGTSGGNTPAENQEEPSTPAETPEQEPAETPAETPAPPSLSAEALAAADAKYNAVCATCHGQSGKGDAPAAANFPVKPRDYSDKEWQASVTDEYLAKAIVEGGAAVGKSPLMPGNPDLKDKPEVVAALVAKIRGFAAE
;
A
#
# COMPACT_ATOMS: atom_id res chain seq x y z
N MET A 1 36.56 18.86 -40.55
CA MET A 1 35.75 19.44 -41.64
C MET A 1 34.30 19.37 -41.17
N ARG A 2 33.86 20.42 -40.45
CA ARG A 2 32.95 21.51 -40.87
C ARG A 2 31.47 21.12 -40.74
N ALA A 3 30.90 21.51 -39.60
CA ALA A 3 29.46 21.63 -39.36
C ALA A 3 28.91 22.94 -39.95
N PRO A 4 27.62 23.02 -40.35
CA PRO A 4 26.90 24.28 -40.54
C PRO A 4 26.06 24.55 -39.26
N LEU A 5 26.20 25.62 -38.48
CA LEU A 5 26.20 27.06 -38.75
C LEU A 5 25.04 27.54 -39.63
N TRP A 6 23.84 27.55 -39.07
CA TRP A 6 22.76 28.43 -39.50
C TRP A 6 22.38 29.37 -38.35
N LEU A 7 22.87 30.59 -38.50
CA LEU A 7 22.52 31.81 -37.79
C LEU A 7 21.24 32.38 -38.43
N LEU A 8 20.15 32.52 -37.67
CA LEU A 8 19.12 33.53 -37.90
C LEU A 8 18.62 33.96 -36.51
N LEU A 9 19.23 34.99 -35.93
CA LEU A 9 18.76 36.38 -35.92
C LEU A 9 17.32 36.57 -35.40
N THR A 10 17.25 36.99 -34.14
CA THR A 10 16.50 38.16 -33.63
C THR A 10 15.03 38.32 -34.01
N SER A 11 14.15 38.19 -33.01
CA SER A 11 13.15 39.23 -32.75
C SER A 11 12.75 39.20 -31.27
N LEU A 12 13.25 40.20 -30.57
CA LEU A 12 12.82 40.66 -29.27
C LEU A 12 11.44 41.30 -29.46
N VAL A 13 10.37 40.71 -28.95
CA VAL A 13 9.08 41.40 -28.77
C VAL A 13 8.86 41.62 -27.29
N LEU A 14 9.20 42.83 -26.88
CA LEU A 14 8.81 43.42 -25.61
C LEU A 14 7.40 43.99 -25.79
N SER A 15 6.45 43.57 -24.95
CA SER A 15 5.19 44.30 -24.77
C SER A 15 4.66 44.18 -23.35
N PRO A 16 3.94 45.20 -22.86
CA PRO A 16 3.98 45.63 -21.46
C PRO A 16 2.70 45.35 -20.67
N LEU A 17 2.85 45.47 -19.35
CA LEU A 17 1.88 45.84 -18.31
C LEU A 17 0.38 45.84 -18.66
N ALA A 18 -0.37 45.02 -17.93
CA ALA A 18 -1.72 45.37 -17.50
C ALA A 18 -1.87 45.07 -15.99
N CYS A 19 -2.12 46.14 -15.22
CA CYS A 19 -2.68 46.09 -13.88
C CYS A 19 -4.08 45.46 -13.89
N GLY A 20 -4.40 44.68 -12.87
CA GLY A 20 -5.76 44.22 -12.60
C GLY A 20 -5.84 43.61 -11.21
N GLY A 21 -6.06 44.47 -10.20
CA GLY A 21 -6.44 44.04 -8.86
C GLY A 21 -7.85 43.45 -8.86
N GLY A 22 -8.04 42.41 -8.06
CA GLY A 22 -9.30 41.73 -7.82
C GLY A 22 -9.20 41.01 -6.47
N GLU A 23 -9.39 41.79 -5.42
CA GLU A 23 -9.78 41.33 -4.08
C GLU A 23 -11.20 40.74 -4.14
N GLU A 24 -11.44 39.58 -3.52
CA GLU A 24 -12.69 39.28 -2.79
C GLU A 24 -12.58 37.92 -2.07
N PRO A 25 -12.69 37.89 -0.72
CA PRO A 25 -12.88 36.69 0.08
C PRO A 25 -14.34 36.59 0.55
N THR A 26 -15.01 35.45 0.34
CA THR A 26 -16.22 35.09 1.10
C THR A 26 -16.28 33.58 1.36
N GLU A 27 -16.84 33.25 2.51
CA GLU A 27 -16.69 32.06 3.34
C GLU A 27 -17.50 30.84 2.86
N PRO A 28 -17.37 29.67 3.54
CA PRO A 28 -18.61 29.08 4.02
C PRO A 28 -18.57 28.66 5.50
N SER A 29 -19.56 29.15 6.25
CA SER A 29 -19.96 28.68 7.58
C SER A 29 -21.40 28.15 7.53
N GLY A 30 -21.67 27.03 8.21
CA GLY A 30 -23.03 26.58 8.60
C GLY A 30 -23.29 25.10 8.30
N THR A 31 -23.11 24.16 9.25
CA THR A 31 -24.07 23.71 10.31
C THR A 31 -25.13 22.71 9.78
N SER A 32 -25.07 21.42 10.13
CA SER A 32 -25.68 20.76 11.32
C SER A 32 -27.04 20.12 11.04
N GLY A 33 -27.17 18.83 11.41
CA GLY A 33 -28.42 18.07 11.60
C GLY A 33 -28.65 17.02 10.51
N GLY A 34 -28.98 15.75 10.76
CA GLY A 34 -29.32 15.00 11.96
C GLY A 34 -30.21 13.79 11.59
N ASN A 35 -29.99 12.65 12.24
CA ASN A 35 -30.89 11.51 12.48
C ASN A 35 -31.30 10.51 11.34
N THR A 36 -30.81 9.28 11.51
CA THR A 36 -31.39 7.91 11.26
C THR A 36 -32.80 7.80 11.95
N PRO A 37 -33.77 6.89 11.60
CA PRO A 37 -33.60 5.45 11.38
C PRO A 37 -34.60 4.68 10.48
N ALA A 38 -34.44 3.35 10.48
CA ALA A 38 -35.41 2.29 10.17
C ALA A 38 -35.66 1.98 8.68
N GLU A 39 -35.91 0.76 8.21
CA GLU A 39 -35.87 -0.63 8.70
C GLU A 39 -36.33 -1.49 7.50
N ASN A 40 -36.26 -2.82 7.62
CA ASN A 40 -37.00 -3.83 6.86
C ASN A 40 -36.30 -4.33 5.56
N GLN A 41 -36.12 -5.62 5.28
CA GLN A 41 -36.81 -6.82 5.78
C GLN A 41 -35.89 -8.06 5.72
N GLU A 42 -36.23 -9.03 6.57
CA GLU A 42 -35.62 -10.34 6.79
C GLU A 42 -36.28 -11.42 5.89
N GLU A 43 -35.43 -12.30 5.31
CA GLU A 43 -35.62 -13.73 4.96
C GLU A 43 -36.74 -14.21 4.00
N PRO A 44 -36.75 -15.51 3.57
CA PRO A 44 -35.67 -16.46 3.25
C PRO A 44 -35.93 -17.14 1.88
N SER A 45 -35.00 -17.97 1.38
CA SER A 45 -35.34 -19.16 0.57
C SER A 45 -34.12 -20.07 0.34
N THR A 46 -34.18 -21.28 0.90
CA THR A 46 -33.44 -22.47 0.44
C THR A 46 -34.49 -23.60 0.39
N PRO A 47 -34.45 -24.48 -0.62
CA PRO A 47 -33.86 -25.82 -0.45
C PRO A 47 -32.92 -26.17 -1.64
N ALA A 48 -31.71 -26.65 -1.40
CA ALA A 48 -31.36 -28.07 -1.28
C ALA A 48 -31.61 -28.87 -2.57
N GLU A 49 -30.54 -29.20 -3.32
CA GLU A 49 -30.31 -30.59 -3.73
C GLU A 49 -28.84 -30.85 -4.09
N THR A 50 -28.36 -31.97 -3.56
CA THR A 50 -27.06 -32.62 -3.72
C THR A 50 -27.04 -33.40 -5.04
N PRO A 51 -25.87 -33.54 -5.69
CA PRO A 51 -25.42 -34.90 -5.99
C PRO A 51 -23.95 -35.10 -5.63
N GLU A 52 -23.75 -35.85 -4.56
CA GLU A 52 -22.90 -37.03 -4.46
C GLU A 52 -21.99 -37.28 -5.67
N GLN A 53 -20.69 -37.01 -5.49
CA GLN A 53 -19.62 -37.87 -6.02
C GLN A 53 -18.45 -37.89 -5.02
N GLU A 54 -18.42 -38.95 -4.23
CA GLU A 54 -17.19 -39.51 -3.67
C GLU A 54 -16.57 -40.42 -4.76
N PRO A 55 -15.26 -40.33 -4.97
CA PRO A 55 -14.44 -41.48 -4.60
C PRO A 55 -13.34 -41.08 -3.62
N ALA A 56 -13.31 -41.82 -2.52
CA ALA A 56 -12.24 -41.84 -1.54
C ALA A 56 -10.90 -42.20 -2.20
N GLU A 57 -9.82 -41.49 -1.84
CA GLU A 57 -8.55 -42.10 -1.43
C GLU A 57 -7.88 -41.22 -0.34
N THR A 58 -7.79 -41.83 0.85
CA THR A 58 -7.15 -41.54 2.16
C THR A 58 -5.72 -40.94 2.13
N PRO A 59 -5.16 -40.40 3.24
CA PRO A 59 -5.72 -39.93 4.52
C PRO A 59 -5.56 -38.43 4.76
N ALA A 60 -6.49 -37.89 5.56
CA ALA A 60 -6.40 -36.60 6.22
C ALA A 60 -5.08 -36.43 6.97
N GLU A 61 -4.23 -35.54 6.47
CA GLU A 61 -3.24 -34.87 7.30
C GLU A 61 -4.01 -33.88 8.18
N THR A 62 -3.89 -34.03 9.50
CA THR A 62 -4.37 -33.02 10.44
C THR A 62 -3.79 -31.68 10.01
N PRO A 63 -4.57 -30.61 9.76
CA PRO A 63 -3.98 -29.35 9.37
C PRO A 63 -3.14 -28.86 10.54
N ALA A 64 -1.82 -28.91 10.37
CA ALA A 64 -0.91 -28.05 11.10
C ALA A 64 -1.44 -26.61 10.99
N PRO A 65 -1.26 -25.75 12.03
CA PRO A 65 -1.57 -24.33 11.90
C PRO A 65 -0.95 -23.81 10.60
N PRO A 66 -1.63 -22.94 9.84
CA PRO A 66 -1.25 -22.66 8.46
C PRO A 66 0.18 -22.14 8.39
N SER A 67 1.13 -23.04 8.15
CA SER A 67 2.48 -22.66 7.81
C SER A 67 2.35 -22.04 6.43
N LEU A 68 2.86 -20.82 6.27
CA LEU A 68 2.81 -20.11 5.00
C LEU A 68 3.30 -21.03 3.87
N SER A 69 2.51 -21.12 2.80
CA SER A 69 2.85 -21.95 1.66
C SER A 69 4.16 -21.47 1.02
N ALA A 70 4.95 -22.40 0.46
CA ALA A 70 6.19 -22.05 -0.23
C ALA A 70 5.95 -21.07 -1.38
N GLU A 71 4.80 -21.18 -2.05
CA GLU A 71 4.37 -20.26 -3.10
C GLU A 71 4.11 -18.84 -2.56
N ALA A 72 3.42 -18.71 -1.42
CA ALA A 72 3.19 -17.42 -0.79
C ALA A 72 4.49 -16.75 -0.33
N LEU A 73 5.43 -17.51 0.23
CA LEU A 73 6.75 -17.02 0.61
C LEU A 73 7.53 -16.50 -0.61
N ALA A 74 7.58 -17.29 -1.70
CA ALA A 74 8.25 -16.88 -2.93
C ALA A 74 7.61 -15.62 -3.55
N ALA A 75 6.28 -15.55 -3.56
CA ALA A 75 5.55 -14.38 -4.06
C ALA A 75 5.81 -13.13 -3.20
N ALA A 76 5.84 -13.28 -1.87
CA ALA A 76 6.17 -12.21 -0.94
C ALA A 76 7.60 -11.70 -1.13
N ASP A 77 8.58 -12.59 -1.28
CA ASP A 77 9.96 -12.22 -1.56
C ASP A 77 10.10 -11.46 -2.87
N ALA A 78 9.47 -11.96 -3.94
CA ALA A 78 9.47 -11.29 -5.24
C ALA A 78 8.83 -9.89 -5.14
N LYS A 79 7.67 -9.77 -4.47
CA LYS A 79 6.98 -8.49 -4.27
C LYS A 79 7.81 -7.53 -3.44
N TYR A 80 8.43 -8.00 -2.35
CA TYR A 80 9.28 -7.17 -1.50
C TYR A 80 10.46 -6.60 -2.30
N ASN A 81 11.18 -7.46 -3.02
CA ASN A 81 12.37 -7.05 -3.77
C ASN A 81 12.02 -6.09 -4.93
N ALA A 82 10.89 -6.34 -5.62
CA ALA A 82 10.48 -5.52 -6.76
C ALA A 82 9.86 -4.17 -6.36
N VAL A 83 9.15 -4.11 -5.22
CA VAL A 83 8.34 -2.94 -4.84
C VAL A 83 8.83 -2.32 -3.54
N CYS A 84 8.86 -3.11 -2.45
CA CYS A 84 9.09 -2.57 -1.11
C CYS A 84 10.54 -2.12 -0.87
N ALA A 85 11.51 -2.89 -1.35
CA ALA A 85 12.94 -2.67 -1.16
C ALA A 85 13.44 -1.38 -1.84
N THR A 86 12.72 -0.87 -2.83
CA THR A 86 13.03 0.40 -3.51
C THR A 86 13.05 1.59 -2.54
N CYS A 87 12.25 1.52 -1.48
CA CYS A 87 12.17 2.53 -0.43
C CYS A 87 12.68 2.01 0.93
N HIS A 88 12.28 0.80 1.31
CA HIS A 88 12.64 0.21 2.60
C HIS A 88 14.04 -0.42 2.64
N GLY A 89 14.67 -0.58 1.48
CA GLY A 89 15.98 -1.21 1.35
C GLY A 89 15.93 -2.74 1.42
N GLN A 90 16.98 -3.37 0.92
CA GLN A 90 17.11 -4.83 0.97
C GLN A 90 17.28 -5.34 2.41
N SER A 91 17.88 -4.51 3.28
CA SER A 91 18.08 -4.76 4.70
C SER A 91 16.85 -4.45 5.57
N GLY A 92 15.81 -3.84 4.99
CA GLY A 92 14.63 -3.38 5.73
C GLY A 92 14.85 -2.15 6.60
N LYS A 93 16.01 -1.49 6.53
CA LYS A 93 16.38 -0.36 7.41
C LYS A 93 15.96 1.02 6.90
N GLY A 94 15.14 1.07 5.85
CA GLY A 94 14.82 2.31 5.15
C GLY A 94 16.07 3.00 4.60
N ASP A 95 17.04 2.22 4.14
CA ASP A 95 18.38 2.64 3.71
C ASP A 95 18.57 2.60 2.19
N ALA A 96 17.49 2.42 1.42
CA ALA A 96 17.54 2.54 -0.03
C ALA A 96 18.03 3.95 -0.44
N PRO A 97 18.81 4.10 -1.53
CA PRO A 97 19.28 5.42 -1.97
C PRO A 97 18.16 6.47 -2.15
N ALA A 98 16.96 6.03 -2.52
CA ALA A 98 15.78 6.89 -2.64
C ALA A 98 15.34 7.51 -1.29
N ALA A 99 15.60 6.83 -0.16
CA ALA A 99 15.15 7.24 1.16
C ALA A 99 15.72 8.59 1.61
N ALA A 100 16.90 8.99 1.10
CA ALA A 100 17.52 10.28 1.40
C ALA A 100 16.70 11.48 0.89
N ASN A 101 15.79 11.26 -0.06
CA ASN A 101 14.96 12.31 -0.65
C ASN A 101 13.56 12.42 -0.02
N PHE A 102 13.24 11.56 0.95
CA PHE A 102 11.93 11.62 1.61
C PHE A 102 11.96 12.52 2.85
N PRO A 103 10.89 13.31 3.09
CA PRO A 103 10.79 14.15 4.29
C PRO A 103 10.74 13.35 5.58
N VAL A 104 10.33 12.07 5.50
CA VAL A 104 10.34 11.11 6.60
C VAL A 104 10.96 9.83 6.07
N LYS A 105 12.01 9.34 6.74
CA LYS A 105 12.66 8.09 6.36
C LYS A 105 11.69 6.91 6.53
N PRO A 106 11.69 5.93 5.59
CA PRO A 106 10.95 4.69 5.77
C PRO A 106 11.34 3.98 7.06
N ARG A 107 10.40 3.24 7.63
CA ARG A 107 10.59 2.53 8.90
C ARG A 107 11.77 1.56 8.81
N ASP A 108 12.61 1.57 9.84
CA ASP A 108 13.58 0.52 10.09
C ASP A 108 12.88 -0.70 10.72
N TYR A 109 12.87 -1.81 9.99
CA TYR A 109 12.25 -3.06 10.42
C TYR A 109 13.15 -3.89 11.35
N SER A 110 14.43 -3.55 11.50
CA SER A 110 15.33 -4.21 12.47
C SER A 110 15.15 -3.71 13.90
N ASP A 111 14.41 -2.61 14.09
CA ASP A 111 14.06 -2.07 15.41
C ASP A 111 13.11 -3.01 16.17
N LYS A 112 13.65 -3.74 17.15
CA LYS A 112 12.93 -4.72 17.97
C LYS A 112 11.86 -4.08 18.87
N GLU A 113 12.09 -2.87 19.35
CA GLU A 113 11.13 -2.15 20.20
C GLU A 113 9.91 -1.74 19.37
N TRP A 114 10.16 -1.23 18.16
CA TRP A 114 9.09 -0.94 17.22
C TRP A 114 8.32 -2.20 16.82
N GLN A 115 9.02 -3.30 16.49
CA GLN A 115 8.39 -4.57 16.13
C GLN A 115 7.45 -5.07 17.25
N ALA A 116 7.90 -5.01 18.51
CA ALA A 116 7.07 -5.40 19.65
C ALA A 116 5.85 -4.47 19.87
N SER A 117 5.90 -3.23 19.38
CA SER A 117 4.84 -2.23 19.55
C SER A 117 3.70 -2.32 18.52
N VAL A 118 3.89 -3.04 17.40
CA VAL A 118 2.90 -3.14 16.31
C VAL A 118 2.38 -4.56 16.17
N THR A 119 1.13 -4.71 15.77
CA THR A 119 0.51 -6.01 15.50
C THR A 119 0.68 -6.43 14.04
N ASP A 120 0.46 -7.71 13.76
CA ASP A 120 0.51 -8.23 12.39
C ASP A 120 -0.63 -7.67 11.54
N GLU A 121 -1.80 -7.41 12.13
CA GLU A 121 -2.93 -6.77 11.45
C GLU A 121 -2.60 -5.33 11.07
N TYR A 122 -1.87 -4.60 11.92
CA TYR A 122 -1.39 -3.25 11.60
C TYR A 122 -0.45 -3.29 10.37
N LEU A 123 0.47 -4.26 10.33
CA LEU A 123 1.39 -4.44 9.21
C LEU A 123 0.64 -4.83 7.93
N ALA A 124 -0.26 -5.81 8.01
CA ALA A 124 -1.10 -6.25 6.89
C ALA A 124 -1.91 -5.07 6.30
N LYS A 125 -2.53 -4.27 7.17
CA LYS A 125 -3.27 -3.07 6.76
C LYS A 125 -2.36 -2.06 6.06
N ALA A 126 -1.19 -1.76 6.63
CA ALA A 126 -0.23 -0.84 6.01
C ALA A 126 0.26 -1.33 4.65
N ILE A 127 0.45 -2.65 4.46
CA ILE A 127 0.88 -3.26 3.19
C ILE A 127 -0.21 -3.11 2.13
N VAL A 128 -1.46 -3.44 2.47
CA VAL A 128 -2.57 -3.47 1.50
C VAL A 128 -3.09 -2.07 1.21
N GLU A 129 -3.25 -1.23 2.23
CA GLU A 129 -3.92 0.07 2.14
C GLU A 129 -2.95 1.27 2.13
N GLY A 130 -1.67 1.04 2.47
CA GLY A 130 -0.64 2.07 2.48
C GLY A 130 -0.50 2.80 3.81
N GLY A 131 0.47 3.72 3.87
CA GLY A 131 0.84 4.42 5.11
C GLY A 131 -0.28 5.30 5.67
N ALA A 132 -1.03 5.99 4.81
CA ALA A 132 -2.12 6.87 5.25
C ALA A 132 -3.22 6.14 6.04
N ALA A 133 -3.53 4.89 5.67
CA ALA A 133 -4.55 4.07 6.31
C ALA A 133 -4.21 3.67 7.77
N VAL A 134 -2.94 3.81 8.15
CA VAL A 134 -2.40 3.54 9.48
C VAL A 134 -1.79 4.78 10.13
N GLY A 135 -2.14 5.98 9.66
CA GLY A 135 -1.67 7.25 10.23
C GLY A 135 -0.18 7.52 10.00
N LYS A 136 0.40 6.97 8.93
CA LYS A 136 1.78 7.20 8.47
C LYS A 136 1.79 7.98 7.15
N SER A 137 2.98 8.19 6.60
CA SER A 137 3.19 9.01 5.40
C SER A 137 2.33 8.51 4.23
N PRO A 138 1.60 9.40 3.52
CA PRO A 138 0.87 9.04 2.30
C PRO A 138 1.80 8.69 1.13
N LEU A 139 3.11 8.95 1.27
CA LEU A 139 4.13 8.54 0.29
C LEU A 139 4.41 7.03 0.30
N MET A 140 3.88 6.28 1.27
CA MET A 140 3.86 4.81 1.24
C MET A 140 2.54 4.37 0.59
N PRO A 141 2.51 4.04 -0.71
CA PRO A 141 1.29 3.64 -1.38
C PRO A 141 0.81 2.27 -0.90
N GLY A 142 -0.50 2.04 -0.97
CA GLY A 142 -1.08 0.72 -0.78
C GLY A 142 -0.85 -0.20 -1.98
N ASN A 143 -1.02 -1.50 -1.77
CA ASN A 143 -0.90 -2.56 -2.77
C ASN A 143 -2.27 -3.22 -2.96
N PRO A 144 -3.20 -2.60 -3.73
CA PRO A 144 -4.56 -3.13 -3.89
C PRO A 144 -4.60 -4.49 -4.57
N ASP A 145 -3.55 -4.86 -5.31
CA ASP A 145 -3.38 -6.19 -5.92
C ASP A 145 -3.20 -7.34 -4.92
N LEU A 146 -3.01 -7.02 -3.63
CA LEU A 146 -2.86 -7.97 -2.54
C LEU A 146 -4.15 -8.20 -1.74
N LYS A 147 -5.23 -7.46 -2.00
CA LYS A 147 -6.49 -7.55 -1.24
C LYS A 147 -7.08 -8.97 -1.21
N ASP A 148 -7.00 -9.65 -2.35
CA ASP A 148 -7.54 -11.01 -2.52
C ASP A 148 -6.44 -12.10 -2.36
N LYS A 149 -5.30 -11.75 -1.74
CA LYS A 149 -4.13 -12.64 -1.58
C LYS A 149 -3.66 -12.70 -0.12
N PRO A 150 -4.49 -13.16 0.83
CA PRO A 150 -4.18 -13.11 2.25
C PRO A 150 -2.92 -13.89 2.62
N GLU A 151 -2.62 -15.02 1.96
CA GLU A 151 -1.39 -15.78 2.22
C GLU A 151 -0.12 -15.00 1.85
N VAL A 152 -0.15 -14.26 0.73
CA VAL A 152 0.99 -13.42 0.31
C VAL A 152 1.17 -12.24 1.26
N VAL A 153 0.08 -11.65 1.75
CA VAL A 153 0.14 -10.59 2.76
C VAL A 153 0.72 -11.12 4.06
N ALA A 154 0.28 -12.28 4.54
CA ALA A 154 0.83 -12.91 5.74
C ALA A 154 2.32 -13.24 5.56
N ALA A 155 2.74 -13.70 4.38
CA ALA A 155 4.14 -13.92 4.06
C ALA A 155 4.99 -12.63 4.00
N LEU A 156 4.42 -11.52 3.50
CA LEU A 156 5.07 -10.21 3.57
C LEU A 156 5.22 -9.72 5.01
N VAL A 157 4.21 -9.93 5.86
CA VAL A 157 4.30 -9.63 7.29
C VAL A 157 5.41 -10.46 7.92
N ALA A 158 5.45 -11.77 7.67
CA ALA A 158 6.52 -12.64 8.17
C ALA A 158 7.91 -12.17 7.71
N LYS A 159 8.06 -11.74 6.45
CA LYS A 159 9.29 -11.14 5.95
C LYS A 159 9.69 -9.88 6.72
N ILE A 160 8.73 -8.98 6.98
CA ILE A 160 8.96 -7.76 7.76
C ILE A 160 9.38 -8.09 9.19
N ARG A 161 8.74 -9.08 9.83
CA ARG A 161 9.14 -9.58 11.16
C ARG A 161 10.55 -10.17 11.15
N GLY A 162 10.94 -10.82 10.05
CA GLY A 162 12.25 -11.45 9.88
C GLY A 162 13.44 -10.49 10.03
N PHE A 163 13.30 -9.21 9.67
CA PHE A 163 14.39 -8.23 9.80
C PHE A 163 14.83 -7.96 11.24
N ALA A 164 14.00 -8.28 12.23
CA ALA A 164 14.35 -8.14 13.64
C ALA A 164 15.27 -9.27 14.15
N ALA A 165 15.39 -10.36 13.38
CA ALA A 165 16.22 -11.51 13.72
C ALA A 165 17.65 -11.41 13.18
N GLU A 166 17.93 -10.44 12.30
CA GLU A 166 19.24 -10.22 11.64
C GLU A 166 20.14 -9.21 12.36
#